data_AF-A0A7W1FLK6-F1
#
_entry.id   AF-A0A7W1FLK6-F1
#
_cell.length_a   1.000
_cell.length_b   1.000
_cell.length_c   1.000
_cell.angle_alpha   90.00
_cell.angle_beta   90.00
_cell.angle_gamma   90.00
#
_symmetry.space_group_name_H-M   'P 1'
#
loop_
_entity.id
_entity.type
_entity.pdbx_description
1 polymer ?
#
loop_
_entity_poly.entity_id
_entity_poly.type
_entity_poly.pdbx_seq_one_letter_code
_entity_poly.pdbx_strand_id
1 'polypeptide(L)'
;MRRLILSACVLIGFGLAAAHAVEPSAHEPQFAQAELWPAEVQQTAYYKETWPAAPLFVWTATGKAGKETDPKNPANWAVDGKPASTVPGEADDVLFPTGTVIRLKEFASLTIRHVTVGKSVEVAKLLQLRPKGNIWIKESGSVAEMGNFTGPKHVFLRNDNRDFRRIQAYIANKVSFNKPLGSSLEIVGTIVAHDEMGFFCGTVIVGPGARLVPGNRSSQPVYPDAKLVLMSGSSFHKRGNQPYETDLIVSGQLLAGTAERPLTKDCTLGLSFKTKGEKGILTPEPNGANANDFGLVVNPSGTLSVQSADPAKARLVITWNGLSSSQHHKSDEVDPIDRWVDVVLQGKVSLTGVHFDRIRTGGIHLADPAMRTTGTLTFGEHNHGKPVDLFMVLAKPIEAKLVYSAASLPKPASQGGGKVDNPDENR
;
A
#
# COMPACT_ATOMS: atom_id res chain seq x y z
N MET A 1 17.77 83.37 -15.11
CA MET A 1 18.71 82.92 -14.07
C MET A 1 18.16 81.65 -13.43
N ARG A 2 19.01 80.61 -13.36
CA ARG A 2 18.73 79.29 -12.78
C ARG A 2 18.47 79.39 -11.27
N ARG A 3 17.48 78.66 -10.75
CA ARG A 3 17.54 78.02 -9.43
C ARG A 3 16.88 76.65 -9.48
N LEU A 4 17.52 75.74 -8.78
CA LEU A 4 17.47 74.28 -8.83
C LEU A 4 17.06 73.81 -7.42
N ILE A 5 16.50 72.59 -7.32
CA ILE A 5 16.49 71.70 -6.14
C ILE A 5 15.34 71.99 -5.12
N LEU A 6 14.53 71.05 -4.61
CA LEU A 6 14.81 69.69 -4.09
C LEU A 6 13.55 68.79 -4.23
N SER A 7 13.72 67.58 -4.78
CA SER A 7 12.77 66.47 -4.67
C SER A 7 12.97 65.75 -3.33
N ALA A 8 11.88 65.51 -2.60
CA ALA A 8 11.86 64.58 -1.47
C ALA A 8 11.02 63.35 -1.86
N CYS A 9 11.69 62.29 -2.30
CA CYS A 9 11.10 60.96 -2.38
C CYS A 9 11.17 60.31 -0.99
N VAL A 10 10.04 60.22 -0.30
CA VAL A 10 9.90 59.39 0.89
C VAL A 10 9.73 57.94 0.44
N LEU A 11 10.82 57.17 0.52
CA LEU A 11 10.81 55.71 0.40
C LEU A 11 10.36 55.12 1.74
N ILE A 12 9.08 54.74 1.82
CA ILE A 12 8.58 53.89 2.92
C ILE A 12 9.00 52.45 2.58
N GLY A 13 10.07 52.00 3.24
CA GLY A 13 10.52 50.61 3.19
C GLY A 13 9.56 49.70 3.96
N PHE A 14 8.64 49.04 3.26
CA PHE A 14 8.03 47.81 3.78
C PHE A 14 9.03 46.67 3.59
N GLY A 15 9.72 46.33 4.67
CA GLY A 15 10.45 45.07 4.78
C GLY A 15 9.46 43.91 4.78
N LEU A 16 9.12 43.39 3.61
CA LEU A 16 8.54 42.06 3.46
C LEU A 16 9.66 41.06 3.78
N ALA A 17 9.69 40.59 5.03
CA ALA A 17 10.33 39.32 5.33
C ALA A 17 9.64 38.27 4.45
N ALA A 18 10.33 37.79 3.42
CA ALA A 18 9.87 36.66 2.64
C ALA A 18 9.78 35.47 3.60
N ALA A 19 8.55 35.14 4.02
CA ALA A 19 8.28 33.87 4.67
C ALA A 19 8.74 32.80 3.67
N HIS A 20 9.85 32.11 3.97
CA HIS A 20 10.23 30.94 3.20
C HIS A 20 9.03 30.01 3.21
N ALA A 21 8.45 29.76 2.02
CA ALA A 21 7.36 28.82 1.88
C ALA A 21 7.83 27.48 2.46
N VAL A 22 7.12 26.98 3.47
CA VAL A 22 7.39 25.67 4.07
C VAL A 22 7.36 24.64 2.95
N GLU A 23 8.38 23.80 2.82
CA GLU A 23 8.37 22.74 1.80
C GLU A 23 7.24 21.76 2.13
N PRO A 24 6.43 21.29 1.14
CA PRO A 24 5.40 20.30 1.37
C PRO A 24 5.96 19.08 2.11
N SER A 25 5.23 18.53 3.07
CA SER A 25 5.73 17.48 3.95
C SER A 25 4.58 16.60 4.46
N ALA A 26 4.88 15.52 5.18
CA ALA A 26 3.84 14.66 5.75
C ALA A 26 2.95 15.38 6.79
N HIS A 27 3.50 16.38 7.47
CA HIS A 27 2.80 17.20 8.47
C HIS A 27 2.14 18.44 7.85
N GLU A 28 2.68 18.96 6.74
CA GLU A 28 2.09 20.04 5.94
C GLU A 28 1.94 19.59 4.48
N PRO A 29 0.91 18.79 4.16
CA PRO A 29 0.79 18.13 2.85
C PRO A 29 0.58 19.09 1.67
N GLN A 30 0.08 20.30 1.94
CA GLN A 30 -0.25 21.31 0.94
C GLN A 30 -1.20 20.76 -0.14
N PHE A 31 -2.33 20.17 0.28
CA PHE A 31 -3.31 19.53 -0.62
C PHE A 31 -3.88 20.43 -1.72
N ALA A 32 -3.76 21.76 -1.59
CA ALA A 32 -4.18 22.71 -2.62
C ALA A 32 -3.26 22.72 -3.86
N GLN A 33 -2.04 22.18 -3.77
CA GLN A 33 -1.10 22.10 -4.89
C GLN A 33 -1.46 20.93 -5.81
N ALA A 34 -2.10 21.24 -6.93
CA ALA A 34 -2.59 20.26 -7.91
C ALA A 34 -1.47 19.46 -8.59
N GLU A 35 -0.25 19.99 -8.64
CA GLU A 35 0.94 19.30 -9.12
C GLU A 35 1.43 18.22 -8.15
N LEU A 36 1.09 18.34 -6.87
CA LEU A 36 1.47 17.37 -5.86
C LEU A 36 0.42 16.27 -5.69
N TRP A 37 -0.86 16.57 -5.84
CA TRP A 37 -1.94 15.66 -5.46
C TRP A 37 -2.85 15.34 -6.63
N PRO A 38 -3.41 14.12 -6.72
CA PRO A 38 -4.40 13.81 -7.75
C PRO A 38 -5.62 14.74 -7.59
N ALA A 39 -6.30 15.03 -8.70
CA ALA A 39 -7.45 15.94 -8.71
C ALA A 39 -8.56 15.52 -7.72
N GLU A 40 -8.66 14.23 -7.42
CA GLU A 40 -9.63 13.66 -6.47
C GLU A 40 -9.15 13.64 -5.00
N VAL A 41 -8.02 14.29 -4.66
CA VAL A 41 -7.47 14.27 -3.28
C VAL A 41 -8.48 14.71 -2.23
N GLN A 42 -9.35 15.66 -2.56
CA GLN A 42 -10.39 16.18 -1.66
C GLN A 42 -11.43 15.11 -1.28
N GLN A 43 -11.56 14.05 -2.08
CA GLN A 43 -12.46 12.93 -1.82
C GLN A 43 -11.83 11.88 -0.89
N THR A 44 -10.50 11.92 -0.70
CA THR A 44 -9.78 10.94 0.13
C THR A 44 -10.11 11.10 1.61
N ALA A 45 -10.01 10.01 2.36
CA ALA A 45 -10.28 10.04 3.79
C ALA A 45 -9.20 10.80 4.57
N TYR A 46 -7.92 10.69 4.16
CA TYR A 46 -6.82 11.39 4.81
C TYR A 46 -6.85 12.91 4.58
N TYR A 47 -7.43 13.40 3.48
CA TYR A 47 -7.62 14.84 3.25
C TYR A 47 -8.56 15.46 4.29
N LYS A 48 -9.57 14.70 4.74
CA LYS A 48 -10.58 15.13 5.71
C LYS A 48 -10.07 15.08 7.15
N GLU A 49 -8.88 14.52 7.38
CA GLU A 49 -8.31 14.42 8.72
C GLU A 49 -7.69 15.74 9.16
N THR A 50 -8.07 16.17 10.35
CA THR A 50 -7.46 17.31 11.03
C THR A 50 -6.47 16.83 12.06
N TRP A 51 -5.31 17.46 12.10
CA TRP A 51 -4.24 17.18 13.04
C TRP A 51 -3.98 18.44 13.88
N PRO A 52 -3.84 18.32 15.22
CA PRO A 52 -3.41 19.43 16.04
C PRO A 52 -2.05 19.98 15.57
N ALA A 53 -1.75 21.25 15.81
CA ALA A 53 -0.38 21.72 15.65
C ALA A 53 0.56 20.89 16.54
N ALA A 54 1.73 20.53 16.02
CA ALA A 54 2.74 19.80 16.79
C ALA A 54 4.15 20.32 16.49
N PRO A 55 5.09 20.14 17.42
CA PRO A 55 6.50 20.38 17.16
C PRO A 55 7.03 19.56 15.99
N LEU A 56 7.90 20.18 15.19
CA LEU A 56 8.65 19.51 14.14
C LEU A 56 10.08 19.24 14.63
N PHE A 57 10.40 17.96 14.80
CA PHE A 57 11.75 17.48 15.06
C PHE A 57 12.48 17.21 13.74
N VAL A 58 13.55 17.96 13.51
CA VAL A 58 14.42 17.81 12.34
C VAL A 58 15.67 17.04 12.75
N TRP A 59 15.99 15.97 12.03
CA TRP A 59 17.22 15.23 12.25
C TRP A 59 18.44 16.07 11.89
N THR A 60 19.41 16.20 12.80
CA THR A 60 20.62 17.02 12.62
C THR A 60 21.91 16.22 12.59
N ALA A 61 21.90 14.97 13.05
CA ALA A 61 23.12 14.18 13.11
C ALA A 61 23.62 13.81 11.71
N THR A 62 24.80 14.29 11.37
CA THR A 62 25.52 13.87 10.17
C THR A 62 26.11 12.49 10.42
N GLY A 63 25.48 11.45 9.89
CA GLY A 63 26.02 10.09 9.95
C GLY A 63 27.38 10.01 9.27
N LYS A 64 28.35 9.33 9.88
CA LYS A 64 29.48 8.76 9.12
C LYS A 64 28.98 7.49 8.45
N ALA A 65 29.35 7.27 7.18
CA ALA A 65 28.99 6.04 6.47
C ALA A 65 29.29 4.80 7.33
N GLY A 66 28.29 3.94 7.52
CA GLY A 66 28.41 2.70 8.28
C GLY A 66 28.25 2.80 9.80
N LYS A 67 27.98 3.97 10.39
CA LYS A 67 27.70 4.09 11.83
C LYS A 67 26.22 4.31 12.11
N GLU A 68 25.66 3.44 12.96
CA GLU A 68 24.32 3.63 13.50
C GLU A 68 24.28 4.79 14.49
N THR A 69 23.18 5.56 14.45
CA THR A 69 22.95 6.71 15.31
C THR A 69 21.68 6.51 16.12
N ASP A 70 21.75 6.77 17.42
CA ASP A 70 20.66 6.51 18.35
C ASP A 70 19.56 7.59 18.23
N PRO A 71 18.34 7.26 17.73
CA PRO A 71 17.24 8.23 17.71
C PRO A 71 16.78 8.66 19.10
N LYS A 72 17.16 7.95 20.18
CA LYS A 72 16.86 8.34 21.56
C LYS A 72 17.84 9.35 22.17
N ASN A 73 18.83 9.83 21.40
CA ASN A 73 19.69 10.92 21.85
C ASN A 73 19.14 12.28 21.36
N PRO A 74 18.67 13.18 22.26
CA PRO A 74 18.16 14.49 21.90
C PRO A 74 19.12 15.33 21.03
N ALA A 75 20.43 15.16 21.20
CA ALA A 75 21.44 15.90 20.45
C ALA A 75 21.43 15.62 18.94
N ASN A 76 20.77 14.54 18.50
CA ASN A 76 20.60 14.20 17.08
C ASN A 76 19.40 14.92 16.44
N TRP A 77 18.67 15.72 17.20
CA TRP A 77 17.47 16.41 16.78
C TRP A 77 17.56 17.92 17.01
N ALA A 78 16.84 18.67 16.19
CA ALA A 78 16.52 20.06 16.41
C ALA A 78 15.00 20.26 16.39
N VAL A 79 14.52 21.20 17.21
CA VAL A 79 13.14 21.69 17.20
C VAL A 79 13.20 23.20 17.05
N ASP A 80 12.40 23.74 16.13
CA ASP A 80 12.38 25.18 15.83
C ASP A 80 13.77 25.78 15.54
N GLY A 81 14.61 25.00 14.86
CA GLY A 81 15.98 25.39 14.50
C GLY A 81 17.00 25.39 15.65
N LYS A 82 16.62 24.95 16.86
CA LYS A 82 17.51 24.84 18.02
C LYS A 82 17.76 23.37 18.37
N PRO A 83 18.92 23.02 18.97
CA PRO A 83 19.15 21.67 19.49
C PRO A 83 18.02 21.25 20.44
N ALA A 84 17.49 20.04 20.26
CA ALA A 84 16.41 19.54 21.09
C ALA A 84 16.94 19.13 22.48
N SER A 85 16.14 19.40 23.52
CA SER A 85 16.38 18.90 24.88
C SER A 85 15.68 17.56 25.15
N THR A 86 14.75 17.18 24.27
CA THR A 86 13.98 15.94 24.32
C THR A 86 14.06 15.21 22.98
N VAL A 87 13.54 13.99 22.94
CA VAL A 87 13.36 13.20 21.71
C VAL A 87 11.91 13.34 21.23
N PRO A 88 11.63 13.14 19.93
CA PRO A 88 10.26 13.18 19.43
C PRO A 88 9.41 12.06 20.06
N GLY A 89 8.20 12.40 20.45
CA GLY A 89 7.16 11.52 20.97
C GLY A 89 6.00 11.32 20.00
N GLU A 90 4.96 10.62 20.46
CA GLU A 90 3.84 10.16 19.61
C GLU A 90 3.02 11.29 18.99
N ALA A 91 3.05 12.48 19.60
CA ALA A 91 2.37 13.67 19.09
C ALA A 91 3.22 14.49 18.12
N ASP A 92 4.52 14.21 18.01
CA ASP A 92 5.49 15.05 17.30
C ASP A 92 5.73 14.58 15.87
N ASP A 93 6.04 15.55 15.01
CA ASP A 93 6.37 15.29 13.61
C ASP A 93 7.88 15.22 13.41
N VAL A 94 8.30 14.37 12.48
CA VAL A 94 9.72 14.16 12.17
C VAL A 94 10.02 14.49 10.72
N LEU A 95 11.13 15.19 10.50
CA LEU A 95 11.73 15.42 9.20
C LEU A 95 13.19 14.93 9.18
N PHE A 96 13.48 14.02 8.27
CA PHE A 96 14.84 13.76 7.83
C PHE A 96 15.15 14.69 6.65
N PRO A 97 16.02 15.70 6.82
CA PRO A 97 16.29 16.66 5.76
C PRO A 97 17.01 16.01 4.58
N THR A 98 16.96 16.69 3.43
CA THR A 98 17.72 16.31 2.23
C THR A 98 19.19 16.10 2.57
N GLY A 99 19.78 15.00 2.12
CA GLY A 99 21.12 14.66 2.56
C GLY A 99 21.62 13.31 2.07
N THR A 100 22.35 12.61 2.93
CA THR A 100 22.98 11.31 2.66
C THR A 100 22.29 10.19 3.45
N VAL A 101 22.91 9.02 3.55
CA VAL A 101 22.43 7.86 4.30
C VAL A 101 22.44 8.10 5.81
N ILE A 102 21.30 7.83 6.45
CA ILE A 102 21.07 7.85 7.90
C ILE A 102 20.74 6.41 8.33
N ARG A 103 21.52 5.85 9.26
CA ARG A 103 21.26 4.51 9.83
C ARG A 103 20.85 4.67 11.29
N LEU A 104 19.61 4.32 11.62
CA LEU A 104 19.12 4.39 13.00
C LEU A 104 19.61 3.16 13.79
N LYS A 105 19.93 3.36 15.07
CA LYS A 105 20.35 2.28 15.97
C LYS A 105 19.22 1.30 16.23
N GLU A 106 19.53 0.01 16.16
CA GLU A 106 18.56 -1.05 16.44
C GLU A 106 18.04 -1.00 17.89
N PHE A 107 16.76 -1.32 18.09
CA PHE A 107 16.05 -1.34 19.39
C PHE A 107 15.83 0.02 20.08
N ALA A 108 16.24 1.12 19.45
CA ALA A 108 15.99 2.48 19.95
C ALA A 108 14.60 3.01 19.57
N SER A 109 13.55 2.16 19.62
CA SER A 109 12.25 2.53 19.07
C SER A 109 11.62 3.77 19.74
N LEU A 110 11.17 4.71 18.91
CA LEU A 110 10.27 5.81 19.21
C LEU A 110 8.91 5.53 18.55
N THR A 111 7.88 6.23 19.02
CA THR A 111 6.59 6.31 18.32
C THR A 111 6.39 7.79 18.01
N ILE A 112 6.08 8.10 16.76
CA ILE A 112 5.93 9.48 16.27
C ILE A 112 4.63 9.65 15.51
N ARG A 113 4.24 10.90 15.26
CA ARG A 113 3.04 11.23 14.50
C ARG A 113 3.29 11.11 13.01
N HIS A 114 3.90 12.11 12.38
CA HIS A 114 4.21 12.11 10.95
C HIS A 114 5.70 11.93 10.69
N VAL A 115 6.06 11.39 9.52
CA VAL A 115 7.46 11.37 9.09
C VAL A 115 7.61 11.77 7.63
N THR A 116 8.53 12.71 7.40
CA THR A 116 8.98 13.09 6.06
C THR A 116 10.44 12.67 5.89
N VAL A 117 10.72 11.95 4.80
CA VAL A 117 12.06 11.61 4.35
C VAL A 117 12.37 12.49 3.15
N GLY A 118 13.34 13.39 3.30
CA GLY A 118 13.73 14.37 2.31
C GLY A 118 14.34 13.75 1.04
N LYS A 119 14.87 14.61 0.16
CA LYS A 119 15.45 14.16 -1.11
C LYS A 119 16.81 13.52 -0.88
N SER A 120 17.13 12.50 -1.67
CA SER A 120 18.46 11.83 -1.69
C SER A 120 18.94 11.23 -0.36
N VAL A 121 18.10 11.19 0.68
CA VAL A 121 18.41 10.56 1.98
C VAL A 121 17.89 9.12 2.01
N GLU A 122 18.72 8.20 2.46
CA GLU A 122 18.30 6.84 2.84
C GLU A 122 18.13 6.79 4.36
N VAL A 123 16.95 6.46 4.87
CA VAL A 123 16.74 6.18 6.30
C VAL A 123 16.65 4.68 6.49
N ALA A 124 17.72 4.05 6.94
CA ALA A 124 17.72 2.64 7.28
C ALA A 124 17.17 2.39 8.69
N LYS A 125 16.46 1.27 8.86
CA LYS A 125 15.81 0.84 10.11
C LYS A 125 14.68 1.79 10.56
N LEU A 126 13.83 2.26 9.63
CA LEU A 126 12.73 3.19 9.97
C LEU A 126 11.66 2.56 10.88
N LEU A 127 11.56 1.24 10.99
CA LEU A 127 10.71 0.54 11.97
C LEU A 127 10.99 0.99 13.41
N GLN A 128 12.16 1.61 13.65
CA GLN A 128 12.48 2.23 14.93
C GLN A 128 11.70 3.52 15.21
N LEU A 129 11.00 4.15 14.26
CA LEU A 129 10.19 5.35 14.53
C LEU A 129 8.68 5.10 14.66
N ARG A 130 8.18 3.93 14.23
CA ARG A 130 6.76 3.52 14.36
C ARG A 130 5.73 4.65 14.11
N PRO A 131 5.76 5.30 12.95
CA PRO A 131 4.85 6.41 12.65
C PRO A 131 3.38 5.98 12.72
N LYS A 132 2.52 6.82 13.32
CA LYS A 132 1.07 6.61 13.44
C LYS A 132 0.24 7.40 12.43
N GLY A 133 0.83 8.45 11.87
CA GLY A 133 0.25 9.38 10.94
C GLY A 133 0.76 9.21 9.51
N ASN A 134 0.68 10.28 8.72
CA ASN A 134 1.20 10.38 7.36
C ASN A 134 2.71 10.08 7.25
N ILE A 135 3.08 9.45 6.14
CA ILE A 135 4.46 9.20 5.75
C ILE A 135 4.67 9.76 4.34
N TRP A 136 5.74 10.54 4.15
CA TRP A 136 6.11 11.05 2.83
C TRP A 136 7.60 10.80 2.55
N ILE A 137 7.88 9.98 1.56
CA ILE A 137 9.20 9.76 0.99
C ILE A 137 9.33 10.62 -0.27
N LYS A 138 10.18 11.64 -0.22
CA LYS A 138 10.45 12.54 -1.34
C LYS A 138 11.26 11.86 -2.43
N GLU A 139 11.29 12.47 -3.60
CA GLU A 139 12.06 11.99 -4.75
C GLU A 139 13.52 11.71 -4.40
N SER A 140 14.04 10.56 -4.85
CA SER A 140 15.37 10.02 -4.51
C SER A 140 15.59 9.69 -3.02
N GLY A 141 14.65 10.01 -2.14
CA GLY A 141 14.62 9.56 -0.77
C GLY A 141 14.29 8.07 -0.70
N SER A 142 14.75 7.40 0.35
CA SER A 142 14.62 5.96 0.47
C SER A 142 14.50 5.55 1.93
N VAL A 143 13.81 4.45 2.17
CA VAL A 143 13.53 3.94 3.52
C VAL A 143 13.85 2.47 3.54
N ALA A 144 14.70 2.06 4.48
CA ALA A 144 14.98 0.67 4.76
C ALA A 144 14.22 0.21 6.01
N GLU A 145 13.63 -0.99 5.95
CA GLU A 145 13.01 -1.66 7.10
C GLU A 145 11.91 -0.83 7.77
N MET A 146 10.87 -0.46 7.01
CA MET A 146 9.64 0.13 7.58
C MET A 146 8.64 -0.97 7.96
N GLY A 147 8.03 -0.83 9.13
CA GLY A 147 7.21 -1.87 9.77
C GLY A 147 5.71 -1.59 9.77
N ASN A 148 5.08 -1.90 10.91
CA ASN A 148 3.63 -1.97 11.09
C ASN A 148 2.93 -0.62 10.99
N PHE A 149 1.97 -0.50 10.07
CA PHE A 149 1.08 0.65 9.95
C PHE A 149 -0.08 0.51 10.93
N THR A 150 -0.15 1.43 11.89
CA THR A 150 -1.11 1.40 13.00
C THR A 150 -1.72 2.79 13.21
N GLY A 151 -2.46 2.99 14.30
CA GLY A 151 -3.08 4.27 14.65
C GLY A 151 -4.50 4.44 14.10
N PRO A 152 -5.38 5.20 14.78
CA PRO A 152 -6.82 5.25 14.50
C PRO A 152 -7.24 6.23 13.40
N LYS A 153 -6.30 6.97 12.81
CA LYS A 153 -6.56 8.01 11.82
C LYS A 153 -6.47 7.50 10.38
N HIS A 154 -7.15 8.16 9.45
CA HIS A 154 -6.88 8.01 8.02
C HIS A 154 -5.56 8.70 7.67
N VAL A 155 -4.68 7.98 6.97
CA VAL A 155 -3.32 8.47 6.70
C VAL A 155 -2.92 8.14 5.28
N PHE A 156 -1.94 8.87 4.74
CA PHE A 156 -1.30 8.50 3.49
C PHE A 156 0.12 7.96 3.70
N LEU A 157 0.52 7.03 2.83
CA LEU A 157 1.91 6.68 2.57
C LEU A 157 2.23 7.13 1.15
N ARG A 158 2.99 8.21 1.04
CA ARG A 158 3.37 8.80 -0.24
C ARG A 158 4.83 8.51 -0.55
N ASN A 159 5.08 8.02 -1.76
CA ASN A 159 6.42 7.82 -2.30
C ASN A 159 6.54 8.48 -3.68
N ASP A 160 7.32 9.54 -3.77
CA ASP A 160 7.50 10.31 -5.01
C ASP A 160 8.47 9.63 -6.01
N ASN A 161 9.12 8.54 -5.61
CA ASN A 161 9.99 7.80 -6.51
C ASN A 161 9.20 7.08 -7.60
N ARG A 162 9.58 7.32 -8.87
CA ARG A 162 8.87 6.80 -10.05
C ARG A 162 9.36 5.44 -10.53
N ASP A 163 10.64 5.11 -10.35
CA ASP A 163 11.23 3.89 -10.88
C ASP A 163 11.38 2.79 -9.83
N PHE A 164 10.40 1.90 -9.75
CA PHE A 164 10.40 0.78 -8.80
C PHE A 164 11.59 -0.19 -8.94
N ARG A 165 12.31 -0.19 -10.07
CA ARG A 165 13.50 -1.04 -10.28
C ARG A 165 14.75 -0.42 -9.67
N ARG A 166 14.79 0.90 -9.56
CA ARG A 166 15.84 1.67 -8.85
C ARG A 166 15.44 2.08 -7.44
N ILE A 167 14.16 1.95 -7.07
CA ILE A 167 13.65 2.30 -5.75
C ILE A 167 14.35 1.45 -4.67
N GLN A 168 15.22 2.12 -3.93
CA GLN A 168 15.75 1.71 -2.63
C GLN A 168 14.79 2.06 -1.49
N ALA A 169 13.49 2.30 -1.74
CA ALA A 169 12.47 2.25 -0.68
C ALA A 169 12.30 0.77 -0.29
N TYR A 170 13.33 0.29 0.38
CA TYR A 170 13.55 -1.04 0.90
C TYR A 170 12.64 -1.25 2.11
N ILE A 171 11.34 -1.44 1.90
CA ILE A 171 10.47 -1.76 3.03
C ILE A 171 10.72 -3.25 3.39
N ALA A 172 11.45 -3.48 4.48
CA ALA A 172 12.05 -4.78 4.82
C ALA A 172 11.14 -5.73 5.62
N ASN A 173 11.55 -7.00 5.53
CA ASN A 173 11.16 -8.26 6.18
C ASN A 173 9.70 -8.60 6.46
N LYS A 174 8.83 -7.73 6.98
CA LYS A 174 7.39 -8.02 7.19
C LYS A 174 6.63 -6.71 7.33
N VAL A 175 5.85 -6.33 6.32
CA VAL A 175 4.96 -5.16 6.39
C VAL A 175 3.60 -5.63 6.88
N SER A 176 3.09 -5.02 7.95
CA SER A 176 1.71 -5.27 8.36
C SER A 176 0.89 -4.00 8.31
N PHE A 177 -0.31 -4.11 7.76
CA PHE A 177 -1.35 -3.10 7.84
C PHE A 177 -2.35 -3.54 8.89
N ASN A 178 -2.36 -2.86 10.03
CA ASN A 178 -3.18 -3.23 11.17
C ASN A 178 -3.73 -1.97 11.82
N LYS A 179 -4.61 -1.31 11.08
CA LYS A 179 -5.31 -0.13 11.56
C LYS A 179 -6.64 -0.57 12.18
N PRO A 180 -7.20 0.19 13.15
CA PRO A 180 -8.52 -0.09 13.67
C PRO A 180 -9.58 -0.10 12.56
N LEU A 181 -10.68 -0.82 12.80
CA LEU A 181 -11.86 -0.75 11.94
C LEU A 181 -12.33 0.71 11.79
N GLY A 182 -12.66 1.09 10.56
CA GLY A 182 -13.03 2.47 10.22
C GLY A 182 -11.84 3.37 9.86
N SER A 183 -10.59 2.97 10.12
CA SER A 183 -9.40 3.74 9.74
C SER A 183 -8.80 3.22 8.41
N SER A 184 -8.05 4.08 7.71
CA SER A 184 -7.42 3.69 6.44
C SER A 184 -6.00 4.17 6.24
N LEU A 185 -5.23 3.43 5.44
CA LEU A 185 -3.98 3.86 4.84
C LEU A 185 -4.19 3.96 3.33
N GLU A 186 -3.91 5.11 2.74
CA GLU A 186 -3.91 5.28 1.29
C GLU A 186 -2.49 5.46 0.75
N ILE A 187 -2.13 4.62 -0.21
CA ILE A 187 -0.84 4.61 -0.87
C ILE A 187 -0.89 5.57 -2.05
N VAL A 188 0.07 6.49 -2.11
CA VAL A 188 0.26 7.44 -3.21
C VAL A 188 1.65 7.20 -3.81
N GLY A 189 1.72 6.82 -5.08
CA GLY A 189 2.97 6.42 -5.75
C GLY A 189 3.24 4.92 -5.68
N THR A 190 4.51 4.51 -5.74
CA THR A 190 4.88 3.09 -5.78
C THR A 190 5.50 2.62 -4.47
N ILE A 191 4.96 1.54 -3.91
CA ILE A 191 5.45 0.90 -2.68
C ILE A 191 5.88 -0.52 -3.00
N VAL A 192 7.13 -0.84 -2.68
CA VAL A 192 7.73 -2.17 -2.89
C VAL A 192 8.08 -2.75 -1.53
N ALA A 193 7.63 -3.97 -1.25
CA ALA A 193 8.09 -4.74 -0.10
C ALA A 193 9.00 -5.88 -0.56
N HIS A 194 10.02 -6.21 0.21
CA HIS A 194 10.98 -7.23 -0.18
C HIS A 194 10.50 -8.66 0.10
N ASP A 195 9.78 -8.84 1.22
CA ASP A 195 9.50 -10.15 1.78
C ASP A 195 7.98 -10.36 1.90
N GLU A 196 7.40 -10.08 3.07
CA GLU A 196 5.98 -10.32 3.34
C GLU A 196 5.19 -9.01 3.51
N MET A 197 3.94 -8.98 3.05
CA MET A 197 2.93 -7.98 3.40
C MET A 197 1.65 -8.67 3.85
N GLY A 198 1.08 -8.23 4.99
CA GLY A 198 -0.19 -8.72 5.49
C GLY A 198 -1.18 -7.58 5.77
N PHE A 199 -2.43 -7.78 5.39
CA PHE A 199 -3.53 -6.83 5.63
C PHE A 199 -4.43 -7.40 6.72
N PHE A 200 -4.20 -7.00 7.98
CA PHE A 200 -4.79 -7.64 9.15
C PHE A 200 -6.11 -7.01 9.60
N CYS A 201 -6.20 -5.69 9.57
CA CYS A 201 -7.40 -4.95 9.95
C CYS A 201 -7.41 -3.55 9.31
N GLY A 202 -8.60 -2.99 9.16
CA GLY A 202 -8.81 -1.66 8.58
C GLY A 202 -8.74 -1.68 7.06
N THR A 203 -8.64 -0.50 6.45
CA THR A 203 -8.66 -0.36 4.99
C THR A 203 -7.29 0.06 4.44
N VAL A 204 -6.75 -0.70 3.51
CA VAL A 204 -5.61 -0.29 2.68
C VAL A 204 -6.10 0.04 1.29
N ILE A 205 -5.76 1.23 0.83
CA ILE A 205 -6.17 1.77 -0.46
C ILE A 205 -4.91 1.95 -1.30
N VAL A 206 -4.84 1.30 -2.45
CA VAL A 206 -3.87 1.61 -3.50
C VAL A 206 -4.47 2.74 -4.33
N GLY A 207 -4.02 3.96 -4.09
CA GLY A 207 -4.59 5.18 -4.65
C GLY A 207 -4.47 5.27 -6.19
N PRO A 208 -5.05 6.30 -6.82
CA PRO A 208 -5.06 6.42 -8.28
C PRO A 208 -3.67 6.38 -8.89
N GLY A 209 -3.46 5.50 -9.87
CA GLY A 209 -2.15 5.29 -10.52
C GLY A 209 -1.05 4.71 -9.63
N ALA A 210 -1.33 4.45 -8.35
CA ALA A 210 -0.37 3.92 -7.40
C ALA A 210 -0.11 2.43 -7.64
N ARG A 211 1.03 1.94 -7.13
CA ARG A 211 1.43 0.54 -7.27
C ARG A 211 1.80 -0.04 -5.92
N LEU A 212 1.24 -1.20 -5.61
CA LEU A 212 1.62 -2.00 -4.46
C LEU A 212 2.30 -3.29 -4.93
N VAL A 213 3.59 -3.42 -4.64
CA VAL A 213 4.46 -4.47 -5.15
C VAL A 213 5.04 -5.31 -4.01
N PRO A 214 4.29 -6.29 -3.48
CA PRO A 214 4.81 -7.22 -2.48
C PRO A 214 5.95 -8.10 -3.00
N GLY A 215 6.75 -8.59 -2.07
CA GLY A 215 7.86 -9.50 -2.32
C GLY A 215 7.40 -10.90 -2.75
N ASN A 216 8.35 -11.74 -3.16
CA ASN A 216 8.07 -13.03 -3.81
C ASN A 216 8.14 -14.23 -2.84
N ARG A 217 8.20 -13.98 -1.53
CA ARG A 217 8.53 -15.02 -0.53
C ARG A 217 7.33 -15.64 0.18
N SER A 218 6.15 -15.07 0.04
CA SER A 218 4.95 -15.52 0.76
C SER A 218 3.67 -15.15 0.02
N SER A 219 2.57 -15.83 0.32
CA SER A 219 1.24 -15.34 -0.03
C SER A 219 0.87 -14.09 0.75
N GLN A 220 0.07 -13.20 0.15
CA GLN A 220 -0.35 -11.95 0.80
C GLN A 220 -1.79 -12.09 1.30
N PRO A 221 -2.01 -12.24 2.61
CA PRO A 221 -3.35 -12.41 3.17
C PRO A 221 -4.07 -11.08 3.41
N VAL A 222 -5.32 -10.99 2.96
CA VAL A 222 -6.34 -10.04 3.40
C VAL A 222 -7.23 -10.73 4.43
N TYR A 223 -7.03 -10.41 5.71
CA TYR A 223 -7.76 -11.02 6.83
C TYR A 223 -9.22 -10.55 6.89
N PRO A 224 -10.11 -11.26 7.61
CA PRO A 224 -11.55 -10.96 7.66
C PRO A 224 -11.91 -9.50 7.95
N ASP A 225 -11.19 -8.85 8.86
CA ASP A 225 -11.42 -7.45 9.27
C ASP A 225 -10.66 -6.43 8.41
N ALA A 226 -10.01 -6.88 7.34
CA ALA A 226 -9.23 -6.05 6.45
C ALA A 226 -9.92 -5.84 5.10
N LYS A 227 -9.64 -4.69 4.50
CA LYS A 227 -10.05 -4.33 3.15
C LYS A 227 -8.84 -3.90 2.34
N LEU A 228 -8.68 -4.48 1.14
CA LEU A 228 -7.75 -4.00 0.12
C LEU A 228 -8.56 -3.38 -1.01
N VAL A 229 -8.30 -2.10 -1.31
CA VAL A 229 -9.01 -1.33 -2.33
C VAL A 229 -8.03 -0.93 -3.43
N LEU A 230 -8.34 -1.26 -4.69
CA LEU A 230 -7.59 -0.82 -5.87
C LEU A 230 -8.35 0.32 -6.56
N MET A 231 -7.76 1.52 -6.61
CA MET A 231 -8.36 2.69 -7.25
C MET A 231 -8.03 2.77 -8.76
N SER A 232 -8.65 3.72 -9.47
CA SER A 232 -8.47 3.93 -10.92
C SER A 232 -7.00 3.97 -11.34
N GLY A 233 -6.61 3.13 -12.30
CA GLY A 233 -5.24 3.07 -12.82
C GLY A 233 -4.20 2.47 -11.87
N SER A 234 -4.61 2.03 -10.67
CA SER A 234 -3.70 1.41 -9.70
C SER A 234 -3.36 -0.03 -10.08
N SER A 235 -2.31 -0.58 -9.47
CA SER A 235 -1.98 -2.00 -9.63
C SER A 235 -1.49 -2.65 -8.34
N PHE A 236 -1.86 -3.91 -8.15
CA PHE A 236 -1.23 -4.85 -7.23
C PHE A 236 -0.59 -5.98 -8.02
N HIS A 237 0.69 -6.25 -7.80
CA HIS A 237 1.35 -7.43 -8.37
C HIS A 237 2.63 -7.78 -7.60
N LYS A 238 3.06 -9.04 -7.65
CA LYS A 238 4.35 -9.46 -7.08
C LYS A 238 5.54 -8.79 -7.77
N ARG A 239 6.68 -8.69 -7.07
CA ARG A 239 7.95 -8.18 -7.61
C ARG A 239 8.56 -9.09 -8.69
N GLY A 240 8.12 -10.33 -8.78
CA GLY A 240 8.47 -11.31 -9.81
C GLY A 240 7.45 -12.44 -9.83
N ASN A 241 7.57 -13.37 -10.79
CA ASN A 241 6.67 -14.52 -10.83
C ASN A 241 6.97 -15.48 -9.67
N GLN A 242 5.90 -15.89 -8.98
CA GLN A 242 5.90 -16.87 -7.91
C GLN A 242 4.97 -18.04 -8.30
N PRO A 243 5.51 -19.09 -8.95
CA PRO A 243 4.68 -20.17 -9.49
C PRO A 243 4.24 -21.20 -8.44
N TYR A 244 4.78 -21.13 -7.21
CA TYR A 244 4.59 -22.17 -6.18
C TYR A 244 3.75 -21.73 -4.97
N GLU A 245 3.35 -20.46 -4.91
CA GLU A 245 2.53 -19.90 -3.82
C GLU A 245 1.44 -19.01 -4.38
N THR A 246 0.35 -18.85 -3.63
CA THR A 246 -0.72 -17.90 -3.97
C THR A 246 -0.20 -16.47 -3.94
N ASP A 247 -0.53 -15.62 -4.91
CA ASP A 247 -0.12 -14.21 -4.86
C ASP A 247 -0.93 -13.43 -3.82
N LEU A 248 -2.25 -13.61 -3.81
CA LEU A 248 -3.19 -12.94 -2.92
C LEU A 248 -4.25 -13.90 -2.39
N ILE A 249 -4.44 -13.91 -1.06
CA ILE A 249 -5.50 -14.67 -0.39
C ILE A 249 -6.48 -13.68 0.23
N VAL A 250 -7.77 -13.78 -0.10
CA VAL A 250 -8.81 -12.86 0.35
C VAL A 250 -9.78 -13.59 1.27
N SER A 251 -9.69 -13.31 2.57
CA SER A 251 -10.67 -13.72 3.59
C SER A 251 -11.48 -12.54 4.15
N GLY A 252 -11.03 -11.30 3.90
CA GLY A 252 -11.77 -10.06 4.13
C GLY A 252 -12.38 -9.51 2.84
N GLN A 253 -12.03 -8.28 2.47
CA GLN A 253 -12.60 -7.61 1.29
C GLN A 253 -11.55 -7.19 0.28
N LEU A 254 -11.75 -7.58 -0.98
CA LEU A 254 -11.08 -7.01 -2.15
C LEU A 254 -12.07 -6.14 -2.92
N LEU A 255 -11.73 -4.86 -3.06
CA LEU A 255 -12.56 -3.87 -3.72
C LEU A 255 -11.78 -3.26 -4.88
N ALA A 256 -12.45 -3.02 -6.00
CA ALA A 256 -11.93 -2.22 -7.08
C ALA A 256 -12.84 -0.98 -7.24
N GLY A 257 -12.31 0.20 -6.88
CA GLY A 257 -13.11 1.40 -6.64
C GLY A 257 -13.95 1.33 -5.36
N THR A 258 -14.55 2.47 -4.99
CA THR A 258 -15.57 2.55 -3.92
C THR A 258 -16.84 3.22 -4.45
N ALA A 259 -17.91 3.24 -3.66
CA ALA A 259 -19.15 3.92 -4.07
C ALA A 259 -18.93 5.43 -4.26
N GLU A 260 -18.10 6.05 -3.42
CA GLU A 260 -17.77 7.48 -3.45
C GLU A 260 -16.73 7.81 -4.52
N ARG A 261 -15.87 6.83 -4.86
CA ARG A 261 -14.79 6.96 -5.85
C ARG A 261 -14.81 5.74 -6.77
N PRO A 262 -15.80 5.63 -7.68
CA PRO A 262 -15.88 4.49 -8.59
C PRO A 262 -14.70 4.51 -9.57
N LEU A 263 -14.37 3.35 -10.11
CA LEU A 263 -13.37 3.24 -11.16
C LEU A 263 -13.77 4.08 -12.38
N THR A 264 -12.84 4.88 -12.86
CA THR A 264 -12.94 5.65 -14.12
C THR A 264 -11.89 5.20 -15.15
N LYS A 265 -10.99 4.32 -14.72
CA LYS A 265 -9.98 3.64 -15.55
C LYS A 265 -9.80 2.23 -15.02
N ASP A 266 -9.33 1.33 -15.87
CA ASP A 266 -8.94 -0.01 -15.45
C ASP A 266 -7.92 0.07 -14.29
N CYS A 267 -8.05 -0.82 -13.31
CA CYS A 267 -7.02 -1.12 -12.34
C CYS A 267 -6.61 -2.59 -12.49
N THR A 268 -5.42 -2.95 -12.04
CA THR A 268 -4.82 -4.25 -12.36
C THR A 268 -4.50 -5.07 -11.12
N LEU A 269 -4.99 -6.30 -11.09
CA LEU A 269 -4.51 -7.36 -10.23
C LEU A 269 -3.62 -8.29 -11.07
N GLY A 270 -2.31 -8.08 -11.01
CA GLY A 270 -1.31 -8.87 -11.72
C GLY A 270 -0.89 -10.09 -10.90
N LEU A 271 -1.18 -11.27 -11.43
CA LEU A 271 -0.94 -12.56 -10.78
C LEU A 271 0.26 -13.29 -11.39
N SER A 272 0.85 -14.20 -10.63
CA SER A 272 1.88 -15.09 -11.15
C SER A 272 1.26 -16.24 -11.94
N PHE A 273 1.90 -16.64 -13.05
CA PHE A 273 1.53 -17.86 -13.76
C PHE A 273 1.90 -19.09 -12.94
N LYS A 274 1.14 -20.17 -13.10
CA LYS A 274 1.23 -21.38 -12.25
C LYS A 274 1.65 -22.58 -13.10
N THR A 275 2.85 -23.09 -12.83
CA THR A 275 3.47 -24.17 -13.62
C THR A 275 3.03 -25.57 -13.18
N LYS A 276 2.46 -25.71 -11.97
CA LYS A 276 2.00 -27.02 -11.49
C LYS A 276 0.87 -27.59 -12.36
N GLY A 277 0.01 -26.73 -12.91
CA GLY A 277 -1.04 -27.14 -13.85
C GLY A 277 -0.54 -27.56 -15.24
N GLU A 278 0.70 -27.19 -15.64
CA GLU A 278 1.24 -27.47 -16.97
C GLU A 278 1.76 -28.90 -17.15
N LYS A 279 2.08 -29.61 -16.06
CA LYS A 279 2.44 -31.04 -16.16
C LYS A 279 1.24 -31.95 -16.48
N GLY A 280 0.12 -31.40 -16.95
CA GLY A 280 -1.13 -32.15 -17.15
C GLY A 280 -1.73 -32.64 -15.84
N ILE A 281 -1.25 -32.14 -14.69
CA ILE A 281 -1.65 -32.57 -13.36
C ILE A 281 -2.62 -31.52 -12.76
N LEU A 282 -3.78 -31.37 -13.40
CA LEU A 282 -5.03 -31.56 -12.66
C LEU A 282 -5.45 -33.04 -12.81
N THR A 283 -4.49 -33.96 -12.92
CA THR A 283 -4.72 -35.31 -12.41
C THR A 283 -5.20 -35.08 -10.98
N PRO A 284 -6.23 -35.81 -10.54
CA PRO A 284 -6.53 -35.84 -9.13
C PRO A 284 -5.24 -36.29 -8.45
N GLU A 285 -4.45 -35.34 -7.92
CA GLU A 285 -3.57 -35.67 -6.83
C GLU A 285 -4.46 -36.43 -5.85
N PRO A 286 -3.96 -37.48 -5.18
CA PRO A 286 -4.73 -38.17 -4.16
C PRO A 286 -5.37 -37.19 -3.13
N ASN A 287 -4.90 -35.93 -3.09
CA ASN A 287 -5.33 -34.84 -2.21
C ASN A 287 -6.06 -33.65 -2.89
N GLY A 288 -6.27 -33.63 -4.21
CA GLY A 288 -6.96 -32.53 -4.92
C GLY A 288 -6.15 -31.23 -5.09
N ALA A 289 -6.73 -30.24 -5.79
CA ALA A 289 -6.10 -28.93 -6.02
C ALA A 289 -5.85 -28.16 -4.71
N ASN A 290 -4.69 -27.52 -4.60
CA ASN A 290 -4.23 -26.75 -3.46
C ASN A 290 -4.37 -25.24 -3.73
N ALA A 291 -4.65 -24.43 -2.70
CA ALA A 291 -4.66 -22.96 -2.79
C ALA A 291 -3.43 -22.36 -3.53
N ASN A 292 -2.24 -22.90 -3.31
CA ASN A 292 -0.99 -22.45 -3.93
C ASN A 292 -0.90 -22.69 -5.45
N ASP A 293 -1.82 -23.46 -6.01
CA ASP A 293 -1.93 -23.68 -7.45
C ASP A 293 -2.63 -22.50 -8.16
N PHE A 294 -3.10 -21.49 -7.41
CA PHE A 294 -3.84 -20.33 -7.90
C PHE A 294 -3.11 -19.03 -7.60
N GLY A 295 -3.21 -18.05 -8.50
CA GLY A 295 -2.67 -16.71 -8.25
C GLY A 295 -3.52 -15.94 -7.25
N LEU A 296 -4.84 -16.13 -7.30
CA LEU A 296 -5.81 -15.53 -6.40
C LEU A 296 -6.69 -16.60 -5.78
N VAL A 297 -6.86 -16.53 -4.46
CA VAL A 297 -7.89 -17.31 -3.75
C VAL A 297 -8.79 -16.35 -2.97
N VAL A 298 -10.06 -16.26 -3.35
CA VAL A 298 -11.11 -15.66 -2.51
C VAL A 298 -11.75 -16.79 -1.72
N ASN A 299 -11.43 -16.85 -0.43
CA ASN A 299 -11.96 -17.86 0.50
C ASN A 299 -13.50 -17.69 0.67
N PRO A 300 -14.20 -18.70 1.21
CA PRO A 300 -15.65 -18.62 1.43
C PRO A 300 -16.11 -17.41 2.27
N SER A 301 -15.29 -16.97 3.23
CA SER A 301 -15.56 -15.77 4.02
C SER A 301 -15.22 -14.46 3.30
N GLY A 302 -14.44 -14.52 2.22
CA GLY A 302 -13.95 -13.38 1.48
C GLY A 302 -15.01 -12.73 0.58
N THR A 303 -14.74 -11.51 0.17
CA THR A 303 -15.58 -10.77 -0.77
C THR A 303 -14.75 -10.14 -1.88
N LEU A 304 -15.30 -10.11 -3.08
CA LEU A 304 -14.76 -9.39 -4.23
C LEU A 304 -15.88 -8.59 -4.89
N SER A 305 -15.66 -7.29 -5.06
CA SER A 305 -16.60 -6.44 -5.80
C SER A 305 -15.92 -5.29 -6.51
N VAL A 306 -16.55 -4.82 -7.59
CA VAL A 306 -16.10 -3.70 -8.41
C VAL A 306 -17.18 -2.61 -8.35
N GLN A 307 -16.75 -1.39 -8.07
CA GLN A 307 -17.54 -0.18 -8.21
C GLN A 307 -16.97 0.60 -9.39
N SER A 308 -17.70 0.66 -10.50
CA SER A 308 -17.23 1.27 -11.74
C SER A 308 -18.24 2.29 -12.25
N ALA A 309 -17.73 3.41 -12.78
CA ALA A 309 -18.55 4.42 -13.45
C ALA A 309 -19.02 3.94 -14.84
N ASP A 310 -18.24 3.07 -15.49
CA ASP A 310 -18.55 2.43 -16.77
C ASP A 310 -17.88 1.05 -16.80
N PRO A 311 -18.59 -0.03 -16.41
CA PRO A 311 -18.03 -1.39 -16.36
C PRO A 311 -17.49 -1.91 -17.70
N ALA A 312 -17.78 -1.26 -18.83
CA ALA A 312 -17.20 -1.61 -20.13
C ALA A 312 -15.80 -1.01 -20.35
N LYS A 313 -15.44 0.07 -19.63
CA LYS A 313 -14.19 0.84 -19.83
C LYS A 313 -13.30 0.97 -18.59
N ALA A 314 -13.86 0.79 -17.40
CA ALA A 314 -13.18 0.95 -16.14
C ALA A 314 -13.41 -0.31 -15.29
N ARG A 315 -12.47 -1.24 -15.34
CA ARG A 315 -12.63 -2.62 -14.88
C ARG A 315 -11.55 -3.00 -13.88
N LEU A 316 -11.82 -4.03 -13.09
CA LEU A 316 -10.77 -4.80 -12.46
C LEU A 316 -10.19 -5.78 -13.48
N VAL A 317 -8.97 -5.53 -13.95
CA VAL A 317 -8.24 -6.42 -14.85
C VAL A 317 -7.45 -7.44 -14.04
N ILE A 318 -7.83 -8.72 -14.17
CA ILE A 318 -7.11 -9.85 -13.56
C ILE A 318 -6.32 -10.52 -14.69
N THR A 319 -4.98 -10.48 -14.58
CA THR A 319 -4.08 -10.94 -15.64
C THR A 319 -2.72 -11.37 -15.09
N TRP A 320 -1.85 -11.89 -15.95
CA TRP A 320 -0.45 -12.17 -15.62
C TRP A 320 0.33 -10.87 -15.36
N ASN A 321 1.18 -10.88 -14.33
CA ASN A 321 1.96 -9.73 -13.89
C ASN A 321 3.05 -9.25 -14.85
N GLY A 322 3.32 -9.98 -15.94
CA GLY A 322 4.32 -9.57 -16.94
C GLY A 322 5.77 -9.91 -16.58
N LEU A 323 6.01 -10.59 -15.46
CA LEU A 323 7.34 -10.83 -14.91
C LEU A 323 7.80 -12.28 -15.07
N SER A 324 9.10 -12.48 -15.25
CA SER A 324 9.73 -13.80 -15.25
C SER A 324 9.82 -14.38 -13.83
N SER A 325 10.11 -15.68 -13.73
CA SER A 325 10.47 -16.30 -12.44
C SER A 325 11.66 -15.58 -11.82
N SER A 326 11.52 -15.26 -10.53
CA SER A 326 12.55 -14.54 -9.77
C SER A 326 13.50 -15.46 -8.99
N GLN A 327 13.24 -16.77 -8.99
CA GLN A 327 14.08 -17.73 -8.28
C GLN A 327 15.11 -18.35 -9.23
N HIS A 328 16.38 -18.17 -8.89
CA HIS A 328 17.55 -18.82 -9.48
C HIS A 328 17.56 -20.33 -9.20
N HIS A 329 16.58 -21.07 -9.71
CA HIS A 329 16.78 -22.50 -9.92
C HIS A 329 17.48 -22.66 -11.27
N LYS A 330 18.72 -23.17 -11.22
CA LYS A 330 19.61 -23.41 -12.37
C LYS A 330 19.13 -24.53 -13.30
N SER A 331 18.00 -25.15 -13.02
CA SER A 331 17.33 -26.05 -13.94
C SER A 331 16.13 -25.30 -14.48
N ASP A 332 15.85 -25.54 -15.75
CA ASP A 332 14.67 -25.06 -16.46
C ASP A 332 14.93 -23.73 -17.18
N GLU A 333 15.76 -23.82 -18.23
CA GLU A 333 15.30 -23.44 -19.56
C GLU A 333 13.93 -24.10 -19.79
N VAL A 334 12.87 -23.56 -19.17
CA VAL A 334 11.54 -23.93 -19.61
C VAL A 334 11.34 -23.20 -20.93
N ASP A 335 10.88 -23.94 -21.93
CA ASP A 335 10.22 -23.46 -23.15
C ASP A 335 9.35 -22.21 -22.88
N PRO A 336 8.95 -21.42 -23.88
CA PRO A 336 8.08 -20.29 -23.67
C PRO A 336 6.71 -20.78 -23.22
N ILE A 337 6.59 -21.05 -21.91
CA ILE A 337 5.35 -21.39 -21.24
C ILE A 337 4.38 -20.27 -21.57
N ASP A 338 3.22 -20.65 -22.06
CA ASP A 338 2.09 -19.77 -22.13
C ASP A 338 1.74 -19.31 -20.71
N ARG A 339 2.09 -18.06 -20.41
CA ARG A 339 2.00 -17.44 -19.08
C ARG A 339 0.55 -17.16 -18.69
N TRP A 340 -0.19 -18.21 -18.39
CA TRP A 340 -1.57 -18.16 -17.93
C TRP A 340 -1.68 -18.19 -16.41
N VAL A 341 -2.71 -17.55 -15.88
CA VAL A 341 -3.00 -17.50 -14.44
C VAL A 341 -4.32 -18.19 -14.13
N ASP A 342 -4.39 -18.75 -12.92
CA ASP A 342 -5.55 -19.47 -12.39
C ASP A 342 -6.05 -18.77 -11.12
N VAL A 343 -7.37 -18.78 -10.88
CA VAL A 343 -8.04 -18.12 -9.75
C VAL A 343 -9.12 -19.01 -9.13
N VAL A 344 -9.34 -18.84 -7.84
CA VAL A 344 -10.43 -19.49 -7.08
C VAL A 344 -11.33 -18.44 -6.45
N LEU A 345 -12.63 -18.55 -6.69
CA LEU A 345 -13.67 -17.61 -6.28
C LEU A 345 -14.80 -18.34 -5.54
N GLN A 346 -14.78 -18.27 -4.20
CA GLN A 346 -15.69 -19.06 -3.36
C GLN A 346 -16.60 -18.26 -2.44
N GLY A 347 -16.20 -17.04 -2.09
CA GLY A 347 -16.97 -16.18 -1.20
C GLY A 347 -18.06 -15.38 -1.91
N LYS A 348 -18.42 -14.22 -1.35
CA LYS A 348 -19.36 -13.30 -1.98
C LYS A 348 -18.64 -12.52 -3.09
N VAL A 349 -18.71 -13.04 -4.31
CA VAL A 349 -18.04 -12.50 -5.49
C VAL A 349 -19.07 -11.95 -6.47
N SER A 350 -18.89 -10.69 -6.90
CA SER A 350 -19.56 -10.13 -8.06
C SER A 350 -18.55 -9.97 -9.19
N LEU A 351 -18.85 -10.55 -10.37
CA LEU A 351 -17.98 -10.45 -11.55
C LEU A 351 -18.35 -9.28 -12.48
N THR A 352 -19.33 -8.47 -12.11
CA THR A 352 -19.65 -7.24 -12.85
C THR A 352 -18.47 -6.29 -12.83
N GLY A 353 -18.02 -5.83 -14.01
CA GLY A 353 -16.87 -4.94 -14.14
C GLY A 353 -15.51 -5.63 -13.99
N VAL A 354 -15.46 -6.96 -14.06
CA VAL A 354 -14.20 -7.72 -14.11
C VAL A 354 -13.80 -7.99 -15.57
N HIS A 355 -12.50 -7.92 -15.84
CA HIS A 355 -11.88 -8.31 -17.09
C HIS A 355 -10.83 -9.40 -16.84
N PHE A 356 -11.03 -10.57 -17.44
CA PHE A 356 -10.09 -11.68 -17.35
C PHE A 356 -9.22 -11.75 -18.61
N ASP A 357 -7.90 -11.67 -18.45
CA ASP A 357 -6.94 -11.85 -19.54
C ASP A 357 -5.84 -12.82 -19.13
N ARG A 358 -5.27 -13.56 -20.09
CA ARG A 358 -4.27 -14.60 -19.86
C ARG A 358 -4.72 -15.65 -18.83
N ILE A 359 -5.96 -16.10 -18.91
CA ILE A 359 -6.50 -17.19 -18.10
C ILE A 359 -6.40 -18.52 -18.87
N ARG A 360 -6.05 -19.59 -18.15
CA ARG A 360 -6.04 -20.95 -18.69
C ARG A 360 -7.48 -21.44 -18.85
N THR A 361 -7.73 -22.33 -19.81
CA THR A 361 -8.93 -23.17 -19.83
C THR A 361 -9.14 -23.84 -18.47
N GLY A 362 -10.34 -23.72 -17.91
CA GLY A 362 -10.67 -24.17 -16.56
C GLY A 362 -10.06 -23.35 -15.41
N GLY A 363 -9.26 -22.31 -15.69
CA GLY A 363 -8.51 -21.55 -14.69
C GLY A 363 -9.34 -20.64 -13.79
N ILE A 364 -10.63 -20.43 -14.07
CA ILE A 364 -11.55 -19.69 -13.18
C ILE A 364 -12.41 -20.69 -12.40
N HIS A 365 -11.98 -21.00 -11.19
CA HIS A 365 -12.66 -21.95 -10.31
C HIS A 365 -13.73 -21.24 -9.49
N LEU A 366 -14.98 -21.67 -9.63
CA LEU A 366 -16.14 -21.09 -8.96
C LEU A 366 -16.73 -22.06 -7.94
N ALA A 367 -17.13 -21.56 -6.77
CA ALA A 367 -17.95 -22.35 -5.83
C ALA A 367 -19.39 -22.51 -6.32
N ASP A 368 -19.92 -21.52 -7.04
CA ASP A 368 -21.28 -21.54 -7.59
C ASP A 368 -21.24 -21.24 -9.10
N PRO A 369 -21.73 -22.15 -9.97
CA PRO A 369 -21.81 -21.90 -11.41
C PRO A 369 -22.64 -20.66 -11.77
N ALA A 370 -23.59 -20.23 -10.93
CA ALA A 370 -24.39 -19.03 -11.18
C ALA A 370 -23.55 -17.74 -11.20
N MET A 371 -22.34 -17.76 -10.63
CA MET A 371 -21.43 -16.61 -10.69
C MET A 371 -21.03 -16.23 -12.13
N ARG A 372 -21.07 -17.20 -13.07
CA ARG A 372 -20.71 -17.00 -14.50
C ARG A 372 -21.60 -15.98 -15.21
N THR A 373 -22.84 -15.79 -14.75
CA THR A 373 -23.83 -14.93 -15.41
C THR A 373 -24.02 -13.58 -14.71
N THR A 374 -23.15 -13.25 -13.74
CA THR A 374 -23.30 -12.02 -12.94
C THR A 374 -22.81 -10.77 -13.66
N GLY A 375 -23.71 -10.11 -14.39
CA GLY A 375 -23.53 -8.78 -14.96
C GLY A 375 -22.48 -8.68 -16.06
N THR A 376 -21.83 -7.52 -16.19
CA THR A 376 -20.93 -7.19 -17.32
C THR A 376 -19.52 -7.73 -17.08
N LEU A 377 -19.28 -8.97 -17.48
CA LEU A 377 -17.97 -9.61 -17.48
C LEU A 377 -17.34 -9.56 -18.87
N THR A 378 -16.04 -9.30 -18.96
CA THR A 378 -15.32 -9.24 -20.23
C THR A 378 -14.05 -10.10 -20.22
N PHE A 379 -13.57 -10.45 -21.41
CA PHE A 379 -12.43 -11.36 -21.60
C PHE A 379 -11.45 -10.79 -22.62
N GLY A 380 -10.16 -10.91 -22.32
CA GLY A 380 -9.07 -10.53 -23.22
C GLY A 380 -8.79 -11.58 -24.30
N GLU A 381 -8.04 -11.18 -25.31
CA GLU A 381 -7.70 -12.03 -26.47
C GLU A 381 -6.60 -13.06 -26.16
N HIS A 382 -5.87 -12.91 -25.05
CA HIS A 382 -4.76 -13.80 -24.70
C HIS A 382 -5.15 -14.99 -23.81
N ASN A 383 -6.45 -15.20 -23.60
CA ASN A 383 -6.96 -16.36 -22.88
C ASN A 383 -6.72 -17.64 -23.70
N HIS A 384 -6.47 -18.77 -23.02
CA HIS A 384 -6.19 -20.05 -23.70
C HIS A 384 -7.38 -20.57 -24.53
N GLY A 385 -8.61 -20.30 -24.08
CA GLY A 385 -9.84 -20.80 -24.69
C GLY A 385 -10.93 -19.73 -24.80
N LYS A 386 -12.10 -20.14 -25.29
CA LYS A 386 -13.27 -19.25 -25.34
C LYS A 386 -13.76 -18.95 -23.93
N PRO A 387 -14.45 -17.83 -23.69
CA PRO A 387 -14.93 -17.44 -22.36
C PRO A 387 -15.60 -18.55 -21.54
N VAL A 388 -16.45 -19.37 -22.16
CA VAL A 388 -17.15 -20.47 -21.47
C VAL A 388 -16.21 -21.57 -20.98
N ASP A 389 -15.11 -21.80 -21.69
CA ASP A 389 -14.13 -22.86 -21.40
C ASP A 389 -13.17 -22.45 -20.27
N LEU A 390 -13.10 -21.16 -19.92
CA LEU A 390 -12.23 -20.65 -18.86
C LEU A 390 -12.73 -21.03 -17.47
N PHE A 391 -13.99 -21.43 -17.32
CA PHE A 391 -14.60 -21.68 -16.03
C PHE A 391 -14.66 -23.16 -15.66
N MET A 392 -14.37 -23.45 -14.39
CA MET A 392 -14.60 -24.74 -13.76
C MET A 392 -15.43 -24.56 -12.48
N VAL A 393 -16.29 -25.53 -12.17
CA VAL A 393 -17.01 -25.57 -10.90
C VAL A 393 -16.23 -26.45 -9.94
N LEU A 394 -16.02 -25.97 -8.73
CA LEU A 394 -15.33 -26.72 -7.69
C LEU A 394 -16.19 -27.90 -7.20
N ALA A 395 -15.58 -29.09 -7.13
CA ALA A 395 -16.21 -30.25 -6.50
C ALA A 395 -16.20 -30.14 -4.96
N LYS A 396 -15.20 -29.43 -4.41
CA LYS A 396 -15.02 -29.17 -2.97
C LYS A 396 -14.37 -27.79 -2.78
N PRO A 397 -14.61 -27.11 -1.65
CA PRO A 397 -13.93 -25.87 -1.34
C PRO A 397 -12.40 -26.04 -1.27
N ILE A 398 -11.67 -25.06 -1.77
CA ILE A 398 -10.22 -24.91 -1.68
C ILE A 398 -9.95 -23.76 -0.71
N GLU A 399 -9.71 -24.06 0.56
CA GLU A 399 -9.42 -23.02 1.55
C GLU A 399 -7.92 -22.75 1.65
N ALA A 400 -7.53 -21.51 1.42
CA ALA A 400 -6.19 -21.04 1.69
C ALA A 400 -6.07 -20.71 3.18
N LYS A 401 -5.19 -21.42 3.89
CA LYS A 401 -4.91 -21.13 5.30
C LYS A 401 -4.18 -19.79 5.42
N LEU A 402 -4.66 -18.94 6.32
CA LEU A 402 -3.95 -17.73 6.70
C LEU A 402 -2.76 -18.13 7.59
N VAL A 403 -1.54 -17.87 7.11
CA VAL A 403 -0.29 -18.39 7.70
C VAL A 403 0.07 -17.70 9.03
N TYR A 404 -0.51 -16.54 9.32
CA TYR A 404 -0.26 -15.83 10.58
C TYR A 404 -1.51 -15.86 11.47
N SER A 405 -1.35 -16.23 12.73
CA SER A 405 -2.40 -16.00 13.71
C SER A 405 -2.44 -14.50 14.00
N ALA A 406 -3.65 -13.91 13.97
CA ALA A 406 -3.87 -12.53 14.41
C ALA A 406 -3.35 -12.28 15.86
N ALA A 407 -3.19 -13.35 16.65
CA ALA A 407 -2.64 -13.33 18.00
C ALA A 407 -1.12 -13.02 18.07
N SER A 408 -0.37 -13.17 16.98
CA SER A 408 1.08 -12.86 16.93
C SER A 408 1.40 -11.41 16.61
N LEU A 409 0.38 -10.59 16.32
CA LEU A 409 0.53 -9.18 15.97
C LEU A 409 0.03 -8.28 17.10
N PRO A 410 0.56 -7.05 17.21
CA PRO A 410 0.02 -6.07 18.16
C PRO A 410 -1.49 -5.97 17.94
N LYS A 411 -2.30 -6.06 19.00
CA LYS A 411 -3.74 -5.84 18.88
C LYS A 411 -3.98 -4.49 18.17
N PRO A 412 -4.99 -4.37 17.29
CA PRO A 412 -5.41 -3.08 16.78
C PRO A 412 -5.53 -2.11 17.95
N ALA A 413 -4.99 -0.88 17.81
CA ALA A 413 -5.09 0.11 18.87
C ALA A 413 -6.56 0.23 19.26
N SER A 414 -6.88 -0.12 20.51
CA SER A 414 -8.25 -0.09 21.02
C SER A 414 -8.82 1.29 20.76
N GLN A 415 -10.02 1.37 20.17
CA GLN A 415 -10.80 2.60 20.25
C GLN A 415 -10.86 2.97 21.73
N GLY A 416 -10.37 4.16 22.07
CA GLY A 416 -10.37 4.63 23.46
C GLY A 416 -11.78 4.48 24.01
N GLY A 417 -11.95 3.53 24.94
CA GLY A 417 -13.21 3.31 25.63
C GLY A 417 -13.49 4.51 26.50
N GLY A 418 -14.11 5.54 25.94
CA GLY A 418 -14.91 6.46 26.73
C GLY A 418 -16.00 5.61 27.38
N LYS A 419 -15.95 5.49 28.71
CA LYS A 419 -17.10 5.02 29.48
C LYS A 419 -18.30 5.84 29.04
N VAL A 420 -19.27 5.18 28.43
CA VAL A 420 -20.63 5.70 28.41
C VAL A 420 -21.14 5.42 29.81
N ASP A 421 -21.08 6.43 30.68
CA ASP A 421 -21.75 6.36 31.97
C ASP A 421 -23.26 6.23 31.67
N ASN A 422 -23.80 5.05 31.98
CA ASN A 422 -25.21 4.76 31.87
C ASN A 422 -25.87 5.22 33.18
N PRO A 423 -26.74 6.25 33.19
CA PRO A 423 -27.20 6.89 34.43
C PRO A 423 -28.28 6.10 35.21
N ASP A 424 -28.56 4.84 34.88
CA ASP A 424 -29.71 4.10 35.42
C ASP A 424 -29.34 2.89 36.30
N GLU A 425 -28.41 3.07 37.25
CA GLU A 425 -28.27 2.12 38.38
C GLU A 425 -28.20 2.87 39.71
N ASN A 426 -29.36 3.31 40.18
CA ASN A 426 -29.64 3.55 41.58
C ASN A 426 -31.07 3.06 41.87
N ARG A 427 -31.19 1.77 42.19
CA ARG A 427 -32.29 1.19 43.00
C ARG A 427 -31.84 -0.10 43.66
#